data_AF-A0ABD5CRA0-F1
#
_entry.id   AF-A0ABD5CRA0-F1
#
_cell.length_a   1.000
_cell.length_b   1.000
_cell.length_c   1.000
_cell.angle_alpha   90.00
_cell.angle_beta   90.00
_cell.angle_gamma   90.00
#
_symmetry.space_group_name_H-M   'P 1'
#
loop_
_entity.id
_entity.type
_entity.pdbx_description
1 polymer ?
#
loop_
_entity_poly.entity_id
_entity_poly.type
_entity_poly.pdbx_seq_one_letter_code
_entity_poly.pdbx_strand_id
1 'polypeptide(L)'
;MADIYLLTGLTLPQGVAHESLPGTVTRFMADCWPGMSRAQMIGRGKLRGLRLSFRATAPCLSGETGVFELRFHDGAGEWLMLARLQRLGSRKGGNRRTRRTDVSRPPARDPRQTPLF
;
A
#
# COMPACT_ATOMS: atom_id res chain seq x y z
N MET A 1 -17.09 9.07 -6.17
CA MET A 1 -15.65 9.39 -6.01
C MET A 1 -15.01 8.22 -5.29
N ALA A 2 -14.08 7.50 -5.92
CA ALA A 2 -13.57 6.22 -5.40
C ALA A 2 -12.77 6.41 -4.11
N ASP A 3 -13.03 5.57 -3.11
CA ASP A 3 -12.27 5.52 -1.86
C ASP A 3 -10.78 5.25 -2.12
N ILE A 4 -9.91 5.96 -1.40
CA ILE A 4 -8.46 5.80 -1.51
C ILE A 4 -8.02 4.78 -0.45
N TYR A 5 -7.60 3.61 -0.90
CA TYR A 5 -7.06 2.57 -0.02
C TYR A 5 -5.53 2.55 -0.11
N LEU A 6 -4.87 2.59 1.06
CA LEU A 6 -3.43 2.43 1.17
C LEU A 6 -3.09 1.11 1.86
N LEU A 7 -2.12 0.40 1.31
CA LEU A 7 -1.59 -0.84 1.89
C LEU A 7 -0.91 -0.55 3.23
N THR A 8 -1.29 -1.27 4.28
CA THR A 8 -0.60 -1.23 5.57
C THR A 8 0.17 -2.52 5.83
N GLY A 9 -0.22 -3.63 5.19
CA GLY A 9 0.55 -4.87 5.23
C GLY A 9 -0.04 -5.98 4.36
N LEU A 10 0.79 -6.98 4.05
CA LEU A 10 0.40 -8.22 3.38
C LEU A 10 0.67 -9.38 4.32
N THR A 11 -0.30 -10.30 4.44
CA THR A 11 -0.15 -11.53 5.22
C THR A 11 -0.70 -12.72 4.45
N LEU A 12 -0.09 -13.87 4.68
CA LEU A 12 -0.60 -15.14 4.17
C LEU A 12 -1.78 -15.63 5.01
N PRO A 13 -2.73 -16.35 4.40
CA PRO A 13 -3.75 -17.06 5.16
C PRO A 13 -3.10 -18.12 6.05
N GLN A 14 -3.77 -18.47 7.15
CA GLN A 14 -3.28 -19.50 8.06
C GLN A 14 -3.15 -20.84 7.32
N GLY A 15 -2.00 -21.50 7.44
CA GLY A 15 -1.72 -22.78 6.78
C GLY A 15 -1.08 -22.68 5.38
N VAL A 16 -0.86 -21.47 4.85
CA VAL A 16 -0.09 -21.28 3.61
C VAL A 16 1.36 -20.98 3.95
N ALA A 17 2.26 -21.88 3.60
CA ALA A 17 3.69 -21.69 3.78
C ALA A 17 4.27 -20.77 2.69
N HIS A 18 5.31 -20.01 3.01
CA HIS A 18 5.87 -19.02 2.09
C HIS A 18 6.61 -19.70 0.92
N GLU A 19 7.21 -20.85 1.18
CA GLU A 19 7.88 -21.71 0.20
C GLU A 19 6.92 -22.36 -0.80
N SER A 20 5.63 -22.47 -0.47
CA SER A 20 4.60 -23.00 -1.37
C SER A 20 4.09 -21.97 -2.39
N LEU A 21 4.54 -20.72 -2.28
CA LEU A 21 4.14 -19.66 -3.20
C LEU A 21 4.94 -19.71 -4.49
N PRO A 22 4.30 -19.46 -5.65
CA PRO A 22 5.02 -19.27 -6.89
C PRO A 22 5.97 -18.08 -6.78
N GLY A 23 7.16 -18.21 -7.39
CA GLY A 23 8.15 -17.14 -7.39
C GLY A 23 7.61 -15.80 -7.92
N THR A 24 6.62 -15.82 -8.83
CA THR A 24 5.95 -14.61 -9.32
C THR A 24 5.18 -13.88 -8.21
N VAL A 25 4.49 -14.61 -7.33
CA VAL A 25 3.76 -14.07 -6.17
C VAL A 25 4.75 -13.54 -5.15
N THR A 26 5.82 -14.29 -4.85
CA THR A 26 6.88 -13.84 -3.92
C THR A 26 7.55 -12.55 -4.39
N ARG A 27 7.87 -12.44 -5.68
CA ARG A 27 8.43 -11.21 -6.25
C ARG A 27 7.43 -10.05 -6.25
N PHE A 28 6.14 -10.33 -6.46
CA PHE A 28 5.09 -9.31 -6.29
C PHE A 28 5.02 -8.80 -4.86
N MET A 29 5.12 -9.68 -3.86
CA MET A 29 5.15 -9.28 -2.45
C MET A 29 6.34 -8.38 -2.15
N ALA A 30 7.53 -8.70 -2.67
CA ALA A 30 8.73 -7.89 -2.51
C ALA A 30 8.62 -6.50 -3.15
N ASP A 31 7.80 -6.36 -4.20
CA ASP A 31 7.53 -5.07 -4.83
C ASP A 31 6.55 -4.19 -4.05
N CYS A 32 5.79 -4.77 -3.12
CA CYS A 32 4.79 -4.06 -2.34
C CYS A 32 5.42 -3.38 -1.12
N TRP A 33 4.95 -2.17 -0.80
CA TRP A 33 5.40 -1.42 0.37
C TRP A 33 4.23 -0.78 1.13
N PRO A 34 4.38 -0.51 2.44
CA PRO A 34 3.38 0.23 3.21
C PRO A 34 3.15 1.65 2.65
N GLY A 35 1.89 2.01 2.40
CA GLY A 35 1.48 3.26 1.76
C GLY A 35 1.22 3.13 0.25
N MET A 36 1.44 1.96 -0.35
CA MET A 36 1.08 1.72 -1.75
C MET A 36 -0.44 1.72 -1.94
N SER A 37 -0.93 2.41 -2.97
CA SER A 37 -2.36 2.41 -3.29
C SER A 37 -2.81 1.11 -3.99
N ARG A 38 -4.10 0.78 -3.86
CA ARG A 38 -4.71 -0.36 -4.58
C ARG A 38 -4.42 -0.34 -6.09
N ALA A 39 -4.50 0.83 -6.74
CA ALA A 39 -4.23 0.95 -8.17
C ALA A 39 -2.76 0.65 -8.52
N GLN A 40 -1.82 1.09 -7.70
CA GLN A 40 -0.39 0.78 -7.87
C GLN A 40 -0.12 -0.72 -7.68
N MET A 41 -0.77 -1.38 -6.72
CA MET A 41 -0.70 -2.83 -6.58
C MET A 41 -1.20 -3.52 -7.85
N ILE A 42 -2.35 -3.13 -8.38
CA ILE A 42 -2.90 -3.67 -9.63
C ILE A 42 -1.91 -3.49 -10.79
N GLY A 43 -1.33 -2.30 -10.93
CA GLY A 43 -0.33 -2.01 -11.96
C GLY A 43 0.89 -2.92 -11.86
N ARG A 44 1.43 -3.12 -10.65
CA ARG A 44 2.58 -4.01 -10.41
C ARG A 44 2.26 -5.47 -10.64
N GLY A 45 1.07 -5.92 -10.26
CA GLY A 45 0.60 -7.28 -10.57
C GLY A 45 0.57 -7.52 -12.08
N LYS A 46 -0.02 -6.59 -12.85
CA LYS A 46 -0.05 -6.67 -14.31
C LYS A 46 1.34 -6.75 -14.93
N LEU A 47 2.29 -5.95 -14.44
CA LEU A 47 3.69 -5.99 -14.91
C LEU A 47 4.37 -7.35 -14.68
N ARG A 48 3.86 -8.15 -13.73
CA ARG A 48 4.34 -9.51 -13.44
C ARG A 48 3.47 -10.60 -14.06
N GLY A 49 2.52 -10.25 -14.92
CA GLY A 49 1.58 -11.21 -15.51
C GLY A 49 0.51 -11.71 -14.54
N LEU A 50 0.34 -11.06 -13.38
CA LEU A 50 -0.67 -11.43 -12.38
C LEU A 50 -1.93 -10.61 -12.56
N ARG A 51 -3.08 -11.29 -12.58
CA ARG A 51 -4.40 -10.65 -12.44
C ARG A 51 -4.77 -10.62 -10.96
N LEU A 52 -5.04 -9.41 -10.46
CA LEU A 52 -5.35 -9.16 -9.06
C LEU A 52 -6.84 -8.86 -8.88
N SER A 53 -7.46 -9.54 -7.90
CA SER A 53 -8.82 -9.28 -7.46
C SER A 53 -8.82 -8.99 -5.96
N PHE A 54 -9.51 -7.91 -5.56
CA PHE A 54 -9.65 -7.50 -4.17
C PHE A 54 -11.09 -7.68 -3.73
N ARG A 55 -11.30 -8.40 -2.63
CA ARG A 55 -12.61 -8.58 -2.00
C ARG A 55 -12.51 -8.18 -0.53
N ALA A 56 -13.37 -7.27 -0.08
CA ALA A 56 -13.41 -6.89 1.33
C ALA A 56 -13.95 -8.08 2.15
N THR A 57 -13.29 -8.43 3.25
CA THR A 57 -13.79 -9.49 4.15
C THR A 57 -14.90 -8.97 5.06
N ALA A 58 -14.92 -7.66 5.32
CA ALA A 58 -15.92 -6.97 6.11
C ALA A 58 -16.10 -5.52 5.62
N PRO A 59 -17.24 -4.87 5.91
CA PRO A 59 -17.37 -3.43 5.74
C PRO A 59 -16.29 -2.69 6.55
N CYS A 60 -15.63 -1.71 5.94
CA CYS A 60 -14.59 -0.90 6.58
C CYS A 60 -14.98 0.58 6.54
N LEU A 61 -15.00 1.25 7.70
CA LEU A 61 -15.31 2.67 7.77
C LEU A 61 -14.13 3.52 7.28
N SER A 62 -14.42 4.78 6.94
CA SER A 62 -13.36 5.72 6.59
C SER A 62 -12.45 5.97 7.80
N GLY A 63 -11.14 5.84 7.62
CA GLY A 63 -10.11 5.99 8.65
C GLY A 63 -9.64 4.65 9.22
N GLU A 64 -10.41 3.59 9.04
CA GLU A 64 -10.10 2.25 9.55
C GLU A 64 -9.23 1.45 8.58
N THR A 65 -8.57 0.42 9.15
CA THR A 65 -7.85 -0.58 8.38
C THR A 65 -8.74 -1.80 8.18
N GLY A 66 -9.15 -2.04 6.95
CA GLY A 66 -9.91 -3.22 6.57
C GLY A 66 -8.98 -4.34 6.11
N VAL A 67 -9.44 -5.58 6.29
CA VAL A 67 -8.81 -6.75 5.68
C VAL A 67 -9.48 -7.04 4.34
N PHE A 68 -8.66 -7.27 3.33
CA PHE A 68 -9.09 -7.57 1.97
C PHE A 68 -8.47 -8.90 1.55
N GLU A 69 -9.31 -9.81 1.08
CA GLU A 69 -8.87 -10.97 0.31
C GLU A 69 -8.28 -10.46 -1.01
N LEU A 70 -7.00 -10.76 -1.21
CA LEU A 70 -6.26 -10.51 -2.44
C LEU A 70 -6.05 -11.83 -3.15
N ARG A 71 -6.72 -11.98 -4.29
CA ARG A 71 -6.60 -13.15 -5.16
C ARG A 71 -5.67 -12.85 -6.32
N PHE A 72 -4.72 -13.75 -6.54
CA PHE A 72 -3.76 -13.74 -7.63
C PHE A 72 -4.13 -14.83 -8.62
N HIS A 73 -4.13 -14.49 -9.90
CA HIS A 73 -4.30 -15.47 -10.96
C HIS A 73 -3.22 -15.24 -12.02
N ASP A 74 -2.45 -16.26 -12.34
CA ASP A 74 -1.39 -16.21 -13.36
C ASP A 74 -1.76 -16.93 -14.66
N GLY A 75 -2.96 -17.54 -14.72
CA GLY A 75 -3.40 -18.36 -15.85
C GLY A 75 -3.39 -19.86 -15.56
N ALA A 76 -2.54 -20.31 -14.65
CA ALA A 76 -2.35 -21.71 -14.28
C ALA A 76 -2.87 -22.04 -12.88
N GLY A 77 -2.86 -21.06 -11.96
CA GLY A 77 -3.37 -21.23 -10.61
C GLY A 77 -3.99 -19.97 -10.03
N GLU A 78 -4.70 -20.17 -8.91
CA GLU A 78 -5.22 -19.10 -8.06
C GLU A 78 -4.55 -19.17 -6.69
N TRP A 79 -4.06 -18.04 -6.19
CA TRP A 79 -3.51 -17.92 -4.83
C TRP A 79 -4.25 -16.84 -4.05
N LEU A 80 -4.36 -17.06 -2.74
CA LEU A 80 -5.04 -16.16 -1.83
C LEU A 80 -4.05 -15.55 -0.84
N MET A 81 -4.18 -14.24 -0.62
CA MET A 81 -3.54 -13.54 0.48
C MET A 81 -4.51 -12.58 1.17
N LEU A 82 -4.10 -12.07 2.31
CA LEU A 82 -4.80 -11.02 3.04
C LEU A 82 -3.99 -9.72 2.93
N ALA A 83 -4.60 -8.71 2.32
CA ALA A 83 -4.10 -7.35 2.28
C ALA A 83 -4.80 -6.50 3.35
N ARG A 84 -4.04 -5.91 4.25
CA ARG A 84 -4.54 -4.89 5.17
C ARG A 84 -4.48 -3.55 4.46
N LEU A 85 -5.63 -2.92 4.24
CA LEU A 85 -5.73 -1.64 3.56
C LEU A 85 -6.40 -0.61 4.47
N GLN A 86 -5.76 0.53 4.70
CA GLN A 86 -6.36 1.67 5.37
C GLN A 86 -7.21 2.46 4.38
N ARG A 87 -8.49 2.66 4.72
CA ARG A 87 -9.39 3.52 3.96
C ARG A 87 -9.13 4.96 4.36
N LEU A 88 -8.47 5.73 3.50
CA LEU A 88 -8.48 7.17 3.59
C LEU A 88 -9.79 7.61 2.94
N GLY A 89 -10.74 8.12 3.71
CA GLY A 89 -12.05 8.54 3.20
C GLY A 89 -11.96 9.41 1.94
N SER A 90 -13.10 9.56 1.26
CA SER A 90 -13.24 10.51 0.16
C SER A 90 -12.72 11.87 0.62
N ARG A 91 -11.71 12.41 -0.09
CA ARG A 91 -11.13 13.74 0.17
C ARG A 91 -12.24 14.79 0.06
N LYS A 92 -12.98 15.03 1.13
CA LYS A 92 -13.87 16.17 1.27
C LYS A 92 -13.43 16.95 2.50
N GLY A 93 -12.56 17.93 2.26
CA GLY A 93 -12.18 18.99 3.21
C GLY A 93 -11.38 18.53 4.43
N GLY A 94 -10.08 18.82 4.47
CA GLY A 94 -9.31 18.73 5.72
C GLY A 94 -7.91 18.15 5.59
N ASN A 95 -7.00 18.93 5.03
CA ASN A 95 -5.66 19.14 5.60
C ASN A 95 -4.93 17.96 6.28
N ARG A 96 -4.75 16.82 5.61
CA ARG A 96 -3.71 15.86 6.00
C ARG A 96 -2.65 15.79 4.92
N ARG A 97 -1.77 16.79 4.98
CA ARG A 97 -0.47 16.78 4.30
C ARG A 97 0.16 15.41 4.50
N THR A 98 0.47 14.78 3.38
CA THR A 98 1.72 14.05 3.15
C THR A 98 2.70 14.23 4.30
N ARG A 99 2.76 13.26 5.21
CA ARG A 99 3.97 12.97 5.98
C ARG A 99 4.98 12.37 5.00
N ARG A 100 5.40 13.19 4.03
CA ARG A 100 6.76 13.10 3.50
C ARG A 100 7.62 13.48 4.68
N THR A 101 8.46 12.54 5.09
CA THR A 101 9.76 12.77 5.71
C THR A 101 9.96 14.22 6.15
N ASP A 102 9.77 14.46 7.45
CA ASP A 102 10.28 15.66 8.11
C ASP A 102 11.80 15.57 8.05
N VAL A 103 12.35 15.88 6.88
CA VAL A 103 13.76 16.23 6.75
C VAL A 103 13.79 17.66 7.22
N SER A 104 14.26 17.82 8.46
CA SER A 104 14.60 19.08 9.12
C SER A 104 14.90 20.17 8.09
N ARG A 105 13.96 21.09 7.90
CA ARG A 105 14.27 22.34 7.20
C ARG A 105 15.32 23.05 8.04
N PRO A 106 16.46 23.47 7.48
CA PRO A 106 17.36 24.33 8.22
C PRO A 106 16.58 25.59 8.65
N PRO A 107 16.79 26.08 9.89
CA PRO A 107 16.10 27.27 10.38
C PRO A 107 16.37 28.44 9.44
N ALA A 108 15.39 29.34 9.31
CA ALA A 108 15.52 30.53 8.48
C ALA A 108 16.75 31.33 8.95
N ARG A 109 17.72 31.54 8.04
CA ARG A 109 18.87 32.41 8.31
C ARG A 109 18.37 33.84 8.50
N ASP A 110 18.71 34.44 9.64
CA ASP A 110 18.48 35.85 9.92
C ASP A 110 19.36 36.70 8.99
N PRO A 111 18.81 37.70 8.26
CA PRO A 111 19.59 38.57 7.39
C PRO A 111 20.65 39.42 8.13
N ARG A 112 20.67 39.41 9.47
CA ARG A 112 21.72 40.05 10.29
C ARG A 112 22.94 39.17 10.52
N GLN A 113 22.94 37.91 10.10
CA GLN A 113 24.12 37.05 10.20
C GLN A 113 25.11 37.39 9.10
N THR A 114 26.06 38.26 9.42
CA THR A 114 27.28 38.48 8.62
C THR A 114 28.08 37.17 8.58
N PRO A 115 28.53 36.69 7.41
CA PRO A 115 29.40 35.52 7.34
C PRO A 115 30.76 35.87 7.97
N LEU A 116 31.09 35.18 9.06
CA LEU A 116 32.47 35.10 9.52
C LEU A 116 33.11 33.94 8.76
N PHE A 117 33.98 34.31 7.81
CA PHE A 117 34.83 33.49 6.94
C PHE A 117 34.15 32.86 5.71
#